data_AF-A0A949DTC6-F1
#
_entry.id   AF-A0A949DTC6-F1
#
_cell.length_a   1.000
_cell.length_b   1.000
_cell.length_c   1.000
_cell.angle_alpha   90.00
_cell.angle_beta   90.00
_cell.angle_gamma   90.00
#
_symmetry.space_group_name_H-M   'P 1'
#
loop_
_entity.id
_entity.type
_entity.pdbx_description
1 polymer ?
#
loop_
_entity_poly.entity_id
_entity_poly.type
_entity_poly.pdbx_seq_one_letter_code
_entity_poly.pdbx_strand_id
1 'polypeptide(L)' 'MAEKWYFRTTGLIILFVSIGPFALPFVWLNPRFGRRKKVIITAITLAISFFLGALLVNSLRSIFRYYDIILNQPLI' A
#
# COMPACT_ATOMS: atom_id res chain seq x y z
N MET A 1 18.54 10.24 -28.81
CA MET A 1 17.43 10.57 -27.90
C MET A 1 17.15 9.37 -27.02
N ALA A 2 17.85 9.25 -25.89
CA ALA A 2 17.68 8.11 -24.99
C ALA A 2 16.47 8.37 -24.08
N GLU A 3 15.33 7.73 -24.35
CA GLU A 3 14.23 7.71 -23.39
C GLU A 3 14.73 7.04 -22.10
N LYS A 4 14.83 7.84 -21.03
CA LYS A 4 15.25 7.37 -19.69
C LYS A 4 14.31 6.24 -19.26
N TRP A 5 14.88 5.06 -19.00
CA TRP A 5 14.18 3.82 -18.60
C TRP A 5 13.18 4.00 -17.44
N TYR A 6 13.45 4.98 -16.56
CA TYR A 6 12.60 5.35 -15.43
C TYR A 6 11.22 5.93 -15.81
N PHE A 7 11.03 6.38 -17.05
CA PHE A 7 9.78 6.98 -17.50
C PHE A 7 8.73 5.97 -17.99
N ARG A 8 9.08 4.68 -18.03
CA ARG A 8 8.18 3.64 -18.51
C ARG A 8 7.16 3.31 -17.43
N THR A 9 5.87 3.36 -17.77
CA THR A 9 4.72 3.11 -16.89
C THR A 9 4.90 1.83 -16.07
N THR A 10 5.52 0.81 -16.64
CA THR A 10 5.84 -0.47 -16.00
C THR A 10 6.81 -0.33 -14.82
N GLY A 11 7.84 0.51 -14.92
CA GLY A 11 8.78 0.75 -13.83
C GLY A 11 8.12 1.40 -12.62
N LEU A 12 7.19 2.33 -12.87
CA LEU A 12 6.39 2.96 -11.81
C LEU A 12 5.45 1.97 -11.12
N ILE A 13 4.83 1.05 -11.87
CA ILE A 13 3.94 0.03 -11.29
C ILE A 13 4.74 -0.93 -10.40
N ILE A 14 5.92 -1.38 -10.86
CA ILE A 14 6.80 -2.26 -10.08
C ILE A 14 7.29 -1.54 -8.81
N LEU A 15 7.72 -0.28 -8.93
CA LEU A 15 8.13 0.53 -7.80
C LEU A 15 6.98 0.75 -6.81
N PHE A 16 5.76 0.96 -7.31
CA PHE A 16 4.56 1.13 -6.49
C PHE A 16 4.18 -0.14 -5.73
N VAL A 17 4.33 -1.31 -6.36
CA VAL A 17 4.11 -2.60 -5.69
C VAL A 17 5.21 -2.91 -4.68
N SER A 18 6.47 -2.57 -4.97
CA SER A 18 7.62 -2.89 -4.11
C SER A 18 7.86 -1.90 -2.95
N ILE A 19 7.63 -0.60 -3.15
CA ILE A 19 7.87 0.46 -2.15
C ILE A 19 6.55 0.97 -1.54
N GLY A 20 5.41 0.53 -2.05
CA GLY A 20 4.09 0.88 -1.53
C GLY A 20 3.73 2.35 -1.76
N PRO A 21 3.08 3.02 -0.78
CA PRO A 21 2.51 4.36 -0.96
C PRO A 21 3.57 5.44 -1.25
N PHE A 22 4.86 5.13 -1.05
CA PHE A 22 5.97 6.03 -1.32
C PHE A 22 6.36 6.16 -2.80
N ALA A 23 5.65 5.52 -3.73
CA ALA A 23 5.79 5.82 -5.15
C ALA A 23 5.02 7.11 -5.58
N LEU A 24 4.11 7.62 -4.74
CA LEU A 24 3.37 8.88 -4.98
C LEU A 24 4.23 10.12 -5.25
N PRO A 25 5.29 10.43 -4.46
CA PRO A 25 6.16 11.58 -4.74
C PRO A 25 6.86 11.44 -6.10
N PHE A 26 7.12 10.20 -6.54
CA PHE A 26 7.78 9.94 -7.82
C PHE A 26 6.87 10.20 -9.03
N VAL A 27 5.56 9.96 -8.89
CA VAL A 27 4.55 10.36 -9.89
C VAL A 27 4.41 11.88 -9.96
N TRP A 28 4.59 12.57 -8.83
CA TRP A 28 4.53 14.04 -8.76
C TRP A 28 5.69 14.72 -9.51
N LEU A 29 6.87 14.09 -9.54
CA LEU A 29 8.07 14.57 -10.24
C LEU A 29 7.98 14.50 -11.76
N ASN A 30 7.00 13.79 -12.33
CA ASN A 30 6.87 13.67 -13.78
C ASN A 30 5.95 14.76 -14.39
N PRO A 31 6.49 15.72 -15.19
CA PRO A 31 5.72 16.80 -15.81
C PRO A 31 4.73 16.34 -16.90
N ARG A 32 4.74 15.07 -17.34
CA ARG A 32 3.78 14.54 -18.34
C ARG A 32 2.44 14.06 -17.77
N PHE A 33 2.28 13.95 -16.45
CA PHE A 33 1.03 13.47 -15.86
C PHE A 33 0.06 14.62 -15.52
N GLY A 34 -1.00 14.76 -16.33
CA GLY A 34 -2.08 15.71 -16.09
C GLY A 34 -2.79 15.49 -14.73
N ARG A 35 -3.38 16.57 -14.18
CA ARG A 35 -3.98 16.62 -12.83
C ARG A 35 -4.90 15.44 -12.49
N ARG A 36 -5.72 14.96 -13.44
CA ARG A 36 -6.65 13.82 -13.22
C ARG A 36 -5.93 12.52 -12.86
N LYS A 37 -4.81 12.21 -13.52
CA LYS A 37 -4.07 10.96 -13.29
C LYS A 37 -3.41 10.94 -11.90
N LYS A 38 -2.98 12.10 -11.40
CA LYS A 38 -2.44 12.25 -10.04
C LYS A 38 -3.50 11.89 -8.99
N VAL A 39 -4.71 12.42 -9.13
CA VAL A 39 -5.83 12.16 -8.18
C VAL A 39 -6.24 10.69 -8.16
N ILE A 40 -6.38 10.06 -9.34
CA ILE A 40 -6.75 8.64 -9.43
C ILE A 40 -5.73 7.76 -8.71
N ILE A 41 -4.44 7.99 -8.94
CA ILE A 41 -3.37 7.20 -8.31
C ILE A 41 -3.41 7.39 -6.80
N THR A 42 -3.54 8.63 -6.31
CA THR A 42 -3.62 8.89 -4.87
C THR A 42 -4.82 8.20 -4.22
N ALA A 43 -5.98 8.22 -4.88
CA ALA A 43 -7.20 7.60 -4.36
C ALA A 43 -7.07 6.06 -4.30
N ILE A 44 -6.50 5.45 -5.33
CA ILE A 44 -6.25 4.00 -5.38
C ILE A 44 -5.27 3.58 -4.29
N THR A 45 -4.16 4.31 -4.10
CA THR A 45 -3.20 4.02 -3.03
C THR A 45 -3.83 4.07 -1.64
N LEU A 46 -4.65 5.08 -1.40
CA LEU A 46 -5.31 5.28 -0.11
C LEU A 46 -6.31 4.16 0.15
N ALA A 47 -7.10 3.78 -0.87
CA ALA A 47 -8.02 2.66 -0.79
C ALA A 47 -7.30 1.33 -0.50
N ILE A 48 -6.21 1.04 -1.22
CA ILE A 48 -5.42 -0.17 -1.01
C ILE A 48 -4.79 -0.18 0.39
N SER A 49 -4.17 0.91 0.81
CA SER A 49 -3.55 1.00 2.15
C SER A 49 -4.57 0.80 3.26
N PHE A 50 -5.75 1.40 3.12
CA PHE A 50 -6.85 1.23 4.07
C PHE A 50 -7.35 -0.22 4.10
N PHE A 51 -7.52 -0.83 2.93
CA PHE A 51 -7.96 -2.23 2.83
C PHE A 51 -6.95 -3.20 3.46
N LEU A 52 -5.65 -3.05 3.15
CA LEU A 52 -4.59 -3.86 3.79
C LEU A 52 -4.54 -3.63 5.29
N GLY A 53 -4.66 -2.39 5.75
CA GLY A 53 -4.69 -2.06 7.18
C GLY A 53 -5.86 -2.73 7.89
N ALA A 54 -7.05 -2.70 7.28
CA ALA A 54 -8.24 -3.37 7.84
C ALA A 54 -8.05 -4.89 7.92
N LEU A 55 -7.49 -5.51 6.88
CA LEU A 55 -7.15 -6.93 6.88
C LEU A 55 -6.12 -7.27 7.96
N LEU A 56 -5.08 -6.45 8.09
CA LEU A 56 -4.03 -6.64 9.10
C LEU A 56 -4.62 -6.58 10.52
N VAL A 57 -5.44 -5.58 10.81
CA VAL A 57 -6.12 -5.45 12.11
C VAL A 57 -7.04 -6.65 12.36
N ASN A 58 -7.75 -7.13 11.34
CA ASN A 58 -8.62 -8.30 11.49
C ASN A 58 -7.81 -9.57 11.80
N SER A 59 -6.69 -9.78 11.12
CA SER A 59 -5.77 -10.89 11.39
C SER A 59 -5.16 -10.80 12.78
N LEU A 60 -4.72 -9.61 13.21
CA LEU A 60 -4.20 -9.39 14.55
C LEU A 60 -5.26 -9.67 15.62
N ARG A 61 -6.51 -9.22 15.43
CA ARG A 61 -7.62 -9.53 16.36
C ARG A 61 -7.84 -11.04 16.48
N SER A 62 -7.75 -11.79 15.38
CA SER A 62 -7.86 -13.25 15.41
C SER A 62 -6.76 -13.88 16.26
N ILE A 63 -5.52 -13.41 16.09
CA ILE A 63 -4.37 -13.87 16.87
C ILE A 63 -4.54 -13.53 18.35
N PHE A 64 -4.87 -12.28 18.69
CA PHE A 64 -5.07 -11.87 20.08
C PHE A 64 -6.20 -12.63 20.76
N ARG A 65 -7.27 -12.97 20.03
CA ARG A 65 -8.36 -13.82 20.55
C ARG A 65 -7.87 -15.22 20.92
N TYR A 66 -6.96 -15.80 20.14
CA TYR A 66 -6.37 -17.10 20.45
C TYR A 66 -5.49 -17.03 21.72
N TYR A 67 -4.70 -15.97 21.86
CA TYR A 67 -3.87 -15.76 23.05
C TYR A 67 -4.70 -15.46 24.30
N ASP A 68 -5.81 -14.74 24.19
CA ASP A 68 -6.71 -14.43 25.31
C ASP A 68 -7.31 -15.71 25.93
N ILE A 69 -7.74 -16.66 25.07
CA ILE A 69 -8.29 -17.95 25.50
C ILE A 69 -7.24 -18.78 26.25
N ILE A 70 -5.99 -18.77 25.80
CA ILE A 70 -4.90 -19.54 26.42
C ILE A 70 -4.44 -18.88 27.73
N LEU A 71 -4.26 -17.56 27.75
CA LEU A 71 -3.74 -16.84 28.91
C LEU A 71 -4.77 -16.74 30.04
N ASN A 72 -6.06 -16.69 29.71
CA ASN A 72 -7.14 -16.57 30.68
C ASN A 72 -7.76 -17.93 31.07
N GLN A 73 -7.12 -19.05 30.71
CA GLN A 73 -7.50 -20.36 31.23
C GLN A 73 -7.19 -20.42 32.74
N PRO A 74 -8.18 -20.63 33.62
CA PRO A 74 -7.90 -20.94 35.01
C PRO A 74 -7.22 -22.30 35.05
N LEU A 75 -6.00 -22.34 35.59
CA LEU A 75 -5.29 -23.57 35.93
C LEU A 75 -6.19 -24.39 36.85
N ILE A 76 -6.65 -25.54 36.35
CA ILE A 76 -7.38 -26.56 37.13
C ILE A 76 -6.40 -27.19 38.12
#